data_AF-A0A553BIU2-F1
#
_entry.id   AF-A0A553BIU2-F1
#
_cell.length_a   1.000
_cell.length_b   1.000
_cell.length_c   1.000
_cell.angle_alpha   90.00
_cell.angle_beta   90.00
_cell.angle_gamma   90.00
#
_symmetry.space_group_name_H-M   'P 1'
#
loop_
_entity.id
_entity.type
_entity.pdbx_description
1 polymer ?
#
loop_
_entity_poly.entity_id
_entity_poly.type
_entity_poly.pdbx_seq_one_letter_code
_entity_poly.pdbx_strand_id
1 'polypeptide(L)'
;MKTLKLIAVGIILFASSAIHAQVSVSLNIGSAPSWGPVGYAEAEYYYLPDVEAYYDVRATQFIYFGGGRWVRSRYLPRQYRNYDLYSGYKVVLNDYHGSRPYNNFNHHKVKYYRGYHGREQRTIGYNNNCRQYDNHRQYDNRRQYDNHRENKGRDHGNKGRDHGNGHGNDRD
;
A
#
# COMPACT_ATOMS: atom_id res chain seq x y z
N MET A 1 44.88 40.37 -2.66
CA MET A 1 44.14 39.99 -1.42
C MET A 1 42.62 40.13 -1.54
N LYS A 2 41.99 39.79 -2.69
CA LYS A 2 40.52 39.89 -2.85
C LYS A 2 39.87 38.55 -3.26
N THR A 3 40.66 37.64 -3.80
CA THR A 3 40.22 36.31 -4.27
C THR A 3 40.15 35.25 -3.16
N LEU A 4 40.96 35.40 -2.10
CA LEU A 4 40.96 34.49 -0.94
C LEU A 4 39.72 34.63 -0.04
N LYS A 5 39.07 35.80 -0.04
CA LYS A 5 37.84 36.02 0.75
C LYS A 5 36.60 35.35 0.14
N LEU A 6 36.60 35.12 -1.19
CA LEU A 6 35.49 34.48 -1.90
C LEU A 6 35.48 32.95 -1.74
N ILE A 7 36.66 32.34 -1.57
CA ILE A 7 36.78 30.88 -1.33
C ILE A 7 36.28 30.53 0.08
N ALA A 8 36.52 31.40 1.07
CA ALA A 8 36.06 31.20 2.44
C ALA A 8 34.52 31.24 2.57
N VAL A 9 33.82 31.98 1.72
CA VAL A 9 32.34 32.06 1.71
C VAL A 9 31.71 30.86 0.98
N GLY A 10 32.38 30.33 -0.05
CA GLY A 10 31.87 29.18 -0.83
C GLY A 10 31.85 27.86 -0.07
N ILE A 11 32.74 27.68 0.91
CA ILE A 11 32.83 26.44 1.70
C ILE A 11 31.71 26.34 2.75
N ILE A 12 31.19 27.48 3.22
CA ILE A 12 30.10 27.50 4.22
C ILE A 12 28.75 27.11 3.58
N LEU A 13 28.55 27.28 2.27
CA LEU A 13 27.29 26.98 1.61
C LEU A 13 27.11 25.49 1.22
N PHE A 14 28.17 24.69 1.21
CA PHE A 14 28.13 23.28 0.80
C PHE A 14 27.80 22.30 1.94
N ALA A 15 27.58 22.81 3.16
CA ALA A 15 27.26 22.01 4.34
C ALA A 15 25.75 21.84 4.58
N SER A 16 24.90 22.12 3.59
CA SER A 16 23.49 21.71 3.61
C SER A 16 23.38 20.22 3.29
N SER A 17 23.96 19.42 4.17
CA SER A 17 23.72 17.97 4.21
C SER A 17 22.21 17.75 4.25
N ALA A 18 21.72 17.01 3.26
CA ALA A 18 20.33 16.61 3.17
C ALA A 18 19.97 15.89 4.47
N ILE A 19 19.18 16.54 5.31
CA ILE A 19 18.53 15.89 6.43
C ILE A 19 17.51 14.95 5.81
N HIS A 20 17.93 13.72 5.55
CA HIS A 20 17.00 12.61 5.35
C HIS A 20 16.33 12.35 6.69
N ALA A 21 15.32 13.15 7.02
CA ALA A 21 14.40 12.83 8.08
C ALA A 21 13.58 11.62 7.62
N GLN A 22 14.15 10.42 7.78
CA GLN A 22 13.35 9.22 7.87
C GLN A 22 12.59 9.35 9.18
N VAL A 23 11.37 9.88 9.09
CA VAL A 23 10.46 9.96 10.24
C VAL A 23 9.99 8.53 10.50
N SER A 24 10.79 7.75 11.22
CA SER A 24 10.30 6.54 11.88
C SER A 24 9.45 7.01 13.05
N VAL A 25 8.16 7.21 12.81
CA VAL A 25 7.21 7.47 13.89
C VAL A 25 7.04 6.16 14.68
N SER A 26 7.90 5.94 15.66
CA SER A 26 7.70 4.94 16.71
C SER A 26 6.66 5.48 17.70
N LEU A 27 5.39 5.53 17.24
CA LEU A 27 4.26 5.94 18.05
C LEU A 27 3.95 4.87 19.10
N ASN A 28 4.66 4.90 20.22
CA ASN A 28 4.29 4.20 21.43
C ASN A 28 3.27 5.07 22.18
N ILE A 29 1.99 4.97 21.81
CA ILE A 29 0.87 5.44 22.63
C ILE A 29 -0.13 4.28 22.70
N GLY A 30 -0.23 3.61 23.85
CA GLY A 30 -1.33 2.70 24.18
C GLY A 30 -1.60 1.55 23.20
N SER A 31 -0.56 1.02 22.56
CA SER A 31 -0.46 -0.26 21.83
C SER A 31 -1.60 -0.61 20.87
N ALA A 32 -1.84 0.24 19.85
CA ALA A 32 -2.53 -0.22 18.65
C ALA A 32 -1.88 -1.54 18.16
N PRO A 33 -2.67 -2.56 17.78
CA PRO A 33 -2.13 -3.83 17.34
C PRO A 33 -1.26 -3.63 16.09
N SER A 34 -0.23 -4.46 15.94
CA SER A 34 0.66 -4.44 14.77
C SER A 34 -0.08 -4.55 13.44
N TRP A 35 -1.21 -5.25 13.40
CA TRP A 35 -2.04 -5.38 12.21
C TRP A 35 -2.95 -4.15 11.95
N GLY A 36 -3.03 -3.20 12.87
CA GLY A 36 -3.83 -1.98 12.75
C GLY A 36 -3.30 -1.02 11.68
N PRO A 37 -4.14 -0.14 11.09
CA PRO A 37 -3.71 0.79 10.03
C PRO A 37 -2.73 1.84 10.54
N VAL A 38 -1.77 2.23 9.69
CA VAL A 38 -0.85 3.34 9.98
C VAL A 38 -1.58 4.69 10.00
N GLY A 39 -1.08 5.62 10.82
CA GLY A 39 -1.57 7.01 10.85
C GLY A 39 -2.74 7.27 11.80
N TYR A 40 -3.14 6.29 12.62
CA TYR A 40 -4.23 6.42 13.58
C TYR A 40 -3.77 6.11 15.00
N ALA A 41 -3.08 7.07 15.62
CA ALA A 41 -2.50 6.92 16.96
C ALA A 41 -3.55 6.79 18.08
N GLU A 42 -4.74 7.34 17.86
CA GLU A 42 -5.80 7.48 18.89
C GLU A 42 -7.03 6.60 18.59
N ALA A 43 -6.88 5.59 17.73
CA ALA A 43 -7.98 4.71 17.38
C ALA A 43 -8.48 3.92 18.61
N GLU A 44 -9.73 4.14 19.02
CA GLU A 44 -10.34 3.35 20.10
C GLU A 44 -10.91 2.02 19.61
N TYR A 45 -11.49 2.03 18.40
CA TYR A 45 -12.11 0.85 17.80
C TYR A 45 -11.77 0.70 16.32
N TYR A 46 -11.58 -0.55 15.92
CA TYR A 46 -11.61 -0.95 14.51
C TYR A 46 -12.88 -1.73 14.21
N TYR A 47 -13.55 -1.42 13.11
CA TYR A 47 -14.57 -2.29 12.53
C TYR A 47 -13.93 -3.19 11.47
N LEU A 48 -14.25 -4.48 11.51
CA LEU A 48 -13.76 -5.53 10.63
C LEU A 48 -14.95 -6.06 9.81
N PRO A 49 -15.20 -5.53 8.60
CA PRO A 49 -16.40 -5.86 7.82
C PRO A 49 -16.53 -7.34 7.54
N ASP A 50 -15.48 -8.00 7.05
CA ASP A 50 -15.55 -9.39 6.58
C ASP A 50 -15.95 -10.39 7.66
N VAL A 51 -15.69 -10.07 8.92
CA VAL A 51 -16.07 -10.90 10.08
C VAL A 51 -17.19 -10.26 10.90
N GLU A 52 -17.74 -9.12 10.44
CA GLU A 52 -18.78 -8.31 11.09
C GLU A 52 -18.49 -8.09 12.58
N ALA A 53 -17.23 -7.79 12.90
CA ALA A 53 -16.73 -7.67 14.26
C ALA A 53 -16.09 -6.31 14.50
N TYR A 54 -15.93 -5.97 15.77
CA TYR A 54 -15.14 -4.84 16.21
C TYR A 54 -13.90 -5.34 16.94
N TYR A 55 -12.85 -4.52 16.97
CA TYR A 55 -11.72 -4.69 17.86
C TYR A 55 -11.59 -3.45 18.74
N ASP A 56 -11.63 -3.67 20.05
CA ASP A 56 -11.42 -2.67 21.09
C ASP A 56 -9.92 -2.58 21.37
N VAL A 57 -9.30 -1.47 20.97
CA VAL A 57 -7.84 -1.29 21.06
C VAL A 57 -7.39 -1.24 22.51
N ARG A 58 -8.19 -0.60 23.37
CA ARG A 58 -7.89 -0.40 24.79
C ARG A 58 -8.01 -1.71 25.57
N ALA A 59 -9.06 -2.50 25.30
CA ALA A 59 -9.29 -3.79 25.96
C ALA A 59 -8.53 -4.95 25.31
N THR A 60 -7.96 -4.76 24.11
CA THR A 60 -7.33 -5.81 23.29
C THR A 60 -8.27 -6.99 22.98
N GLN A 61 -9.55 -6.69 22.76
CA GLN A 61 -10.60 -7.69 22.61
C GLN A 61 -11.42 -7.47 21.33
N PHE A 62 -11.84 -8.57 20.73
CA PHE A 62 -12.87 -8.57 19.70
C PHE A 62 -14.25 -8.45 20.32
N ILE A 63 -15.14 -7.76 19.60
CA ILE A 63 -16.56 -7.67 19.91
C ILE A 63 -17.34 -8.16 18.70
N TYR A 64 -18.09 -9.24 18.83
CA TYR A 64 -18.86 -9.81 17.72
C TYR A 64 -20.22 -10.31 18.18
N PHE A 65 -21.14 -10.47 17.24
CA PHE A 65 -22.44 -11.04 17.52
C PHE A 65 -22.36 -12.58 17.49
N GLY A 66 -22.77 -13.23 18.58
CA GLY A 66 -22.73 -14.68 18.72
C GLY A 66 -23.63 -15.18 19.85
N GLY A 67 -24.33 -16.29 19.61
CA GLY A 67 -25.28 -16.85 20.60
C GLY A 67 -26.41 -15.87 20.97
N GLY A 68 -26.89 -15.08 20.00
CA GLY A 68 -27.97 -14.12 20.19
C GLY A 68 -27.60 -12.82 20.91
N ARG A 69 -26.31 -12.58 21.21
CA ARG A 69 -25.84 -11.38 21.91
C ARG A 69 -24.49 -10.90 21.41
N TRP A 70 -24.14 -9.66 21.74
CA TRP A 70 -22.78 -9.14 21.57
C TRP A 70 -21.86 -9.71 22.63
N VAL A 71 -20.74 -10.29 22.21
CA VAL A 71 -19.76 -10.94 23.07
C VAL A 71 -18.42 -10.25 22.91
N ARG A 72 -17.71 -10.05 24.03
CA ARG A 72 -16.31 -9.64 24.06
C ARG A 72 -15.41 -10.86 24.28
N SER A 73 -14.35 -11.00 23.48
CA SER A 73 -13.43 -12.13 23.54
C SER A 73 -12.05 -11.76 23.01
N ARG A 74 -11.00 -12.40 23.51
CA ARG A 74 -9.62 -12.22 23.00
C ARG A 74 -9.42 -12.76 21.59
N TYR A 75 -10.30 -13.65 21.15
CA TYR A 75 -10.24 -14.28 19.83
C TYR A 75 -11.58 -14.13 19.11
N LEU A 76 -11.50 -14.05 17.78
CA LEU A 76 -12.63 -14.19 16.89
C LEU A 76 -13.31 -15.57 17.06
N PRO A 77 -14.61 -15.70 16.72
CA PRO A 77 -15.30 -16.98 16.79
C PRO A 77 -14.64 -18.02 15.87
N ARG A 78 -14.81 -19.32 16.18
CA ARG A 78 -14.10 -20.42 15.49
C ARG A 78 -14.22 -20.36 13.96
N GLN A 79 -15.36 -19.94 13.43
CA GLN A 79 -15.61 -19.76 12.00
C GLN A 79 -14.67 -18.75 11.31
N TYR A 80 -14.08 -17.83 12.06
CA TYR A 80 -13.17 -16.79 11.57
C TYR A 80 -11.75 -16.93 12.15
N ARG A 81 -11.39 -18.10 12.66
CA ARG A 81 -10.06 -18.34 13.28
C ARG A 81 -8.90 -18.12 12.29
N ASN A 82 -9.15 -18.32 11.00
CA ASN A 82 -8.16 -18.17 9.93
C ASN A 82 -8.21 -16.80 9.27
N TYR A 83 -8.96 -15.84 9.82
CA TYR A 83 -9.00 -14.49 9.29
C TYR A 83 -7.64 -13.82 9.51
N ASP A 84 -7.02 -13.35 8.43
CA ASP A 84 -5.76 -12.63 8.49
C ASP A 84 -6.01 -11.16 8.80
N LEU A 85 -5.71 -10.77 10.03
CA LEU A 85 -5.87 -9.39 10.49
C LEU A 85 -4.91 -8.41 9.78
N TYR A 86 -3.79 -8.89 9.23
CA TYR A 86 -2.83 -7.99 8.55
C TYR A 86 -3.36 -7.56 7.19
N SER A 87 -3.80 -8.51 6.36
CA SER A 87 -4.33 -8.23 5.02
C SER A 87 -5.80 -7.81 5.01
N GLY A 88 -6.57 -8.21 6.02
CA GLY A 88 -8.00 -7.92 6.12
C GLY A 88 -8.30 -6.41 6.16
N TYR A 89 -9.36 -6.01 5.44
CA TYR A 89 -9.83 -4.62 5.45
C TYR A 89 -10.38 -4.26 6.82
N LYS A 90 -9.97 -3.10 7.33
CA LYS A 90 -10.29 -2.63 8.68
C LYS A 90 -10.56 -1.13 8.67
N VAL A 91 -11.62 -0.73 9.35
CA VAL A 91 -12.09 0.66 9.37
C VAL A 91 -11.81 1.25 10.73
N VAL A 92 -11.12 2.38 10.77
CA VAL A 92 -10.90 3.13 12.01
C VAL A 92 -12.13 3.95 12.34
N LEU A 93 -12.69 3.74 13.53
CA LEU A 93 -13.85 4.48 14.01
C LEU A 93 -13.39 5.69 14.83
N ASN A 94 -13.04 6.78 14.15
CA ASN A 94 -12.54 8.00 14.82
C ASN A 94 -13.66 8.78 15.53
N ASP A 95 -14.88 8.75 15.00
CA ASP A 95 -16.00 9.57 15.50
C ASP A 95 -16.83 8.89 16.60
N TYR A 96 -16.39 7.74 17.12
CA TYR A 96 -17.11 6.97 18.13
C TYR A 96 -16.33 6.90 19.45
N HIS A 97 -16.93 7.45 20.50
CA HIS A 97 -16.40 7.42 21.86
C HIS A 97 -17.48 6.81 22.78
N GLY A 98 -17.24 5.58 23.24
CA GLY A 98 -18.21 4.85 24.07
C GLY A 98 -17.85 3.38 24.28
N SER A 99 -18.67 2.65 25.04
CA SER A 99 -18.41 1.24 25.39
C SER A 99 -19.14 0.22 24.52
N ARG A 100 -19.94 0.67 23.55
CA ARG A 100 -20.86 -0.15 22.74
C ARG A 100 -20.83 0.25 21.26
N PRO A 101 -19.70 0.03 20.55
CA PRO A 101 -19.56 0.44 19.14
C PRO A 101 -20.59 -0.25 18.22
N TYR A 102 -21.14 -1.39 18.68
CA TYR A 102 -22.19 -2.14 18.00
C TYR A 102 -23.58 -1.49 18.01
N ASN A 103 -23.81 -0.42 18.78
CA ASN A 103 -25.07 0.34 18.68
C ASN A 103 -25.29 0.89 17.27
N ASN A 104 -24.20 1.15 16.53
CA ASN A 104 -24.22 1.63 15.15
C ASN A 104 -23.99 0.51 14.13
N PHE A 105 -24.14 -0.76 14.53
CA PHE A 105 -23.79 -1.91 13.68
C PHE A 105 -24.50 -1.91 12.33
N ASN A 106 -25.81 -1.67 12.29
CA ASN A 106 -26.56 -1.64 11.04
C ASN A 106 -26.02 -0.59 10.06
N HIS A 107 -25.64 0.59 10.58
CA HIS A 107 -25.04 1.64 9.77
C HIS A 107 -23.64 1.25 9.28
N HIS A 108 -22.78 0.71 10.15
CA HIS A 108 -21.43 0.28 9.77
C HIS A 108 -21.45 -0.87 8.76
N LYS A 109 -22.37 -1.82 8.91
CA LYS A 109 -22.55 -2.95 8.00
C LYS A 109 -22.93 -2.50 6.59
N VAL A 110 -23.82 -1.52 6.46
CA VAL A 110 -24.22 -0.97 5.16
C VAL A 110 -23.10 -0.11 4.57
N LYS A 111 -22.49 0.76 5.38
CA LYS A 111 -21.44 1.68 4.95
C LYS A 111 -20.14 0.95 4.55
N TYR A 112 -19.79 -0.09 5.29
CA TYR A 112 -18.59 -0.90 5.10
C TYR A 112 -19.02 -2.37 4.94
N TYR A 113 -19.40 -2.71 3.71
CA TYR A 113 -19.92 -4.03 3.38
C TYR A 113 -18.81 -5.09 3.32
N ARG A 114 -19.19 -6.36 3.51
CA ARG A 114 -18.28 -7.52 3.47
C ARG A 114 -17.71 -7.72 2.06
N GLY A 115 -16.44 -8.09 1.96
CA GLY A 115 -15.77 -8.33 0.68
C GLY A 115 -15.31 -7.05 -0.02
N TYR A 116 -15.42 -5.89 0.63
CA TYR A 116 -14.76 -4.69 0.16
C TYR A 116 -13.26 -4.77 0.49
N HIS A 117 -12.42 -4.77 -0.55
CA HIS A 117 -10.96 -4.88 -0.41
C HIS A 117 -10.20 -3.61 -0.79
N GLY A 118 -10.91 -2.54 -1.19
CA GLY A 118 -10.36 -1.20 -1.43
C GLY A 118 -8.95 -1.16 -2.03
N ARG A 119 -8.13 -0.24 -1.52
CA ARG A 119 -6.67 -0.29 -1.67
C ARG A 119 -6.09 -0.94 -0.42
N GLU A 120 -5.01 -1.69 -0.59
CA GLU A 120 -4.30 -2.33 0.51
C GLU A 120 -3.96 -1.32 1.62
N GLN A 121 -4.29 -1.67 2.85
CA GLN A 121 -4.04 -0.82 4.02
C GLN A 121 -2.67 -1.17 4.59
N ARG A 122 -1.80 -0.16 4.68
CA ARG A 122 -0.51 -0.32 5.37
C ARG A 122 -0.75 -0.50 6.87
N THR A 123 -0.15 -1.54 7.43
CA THR A 123 -0.23 -1.86 8.86
C THR A 123 0.97 -1.31 9.63
N ILE A 124 0.81 -1.08 10.94
CA ILE A 124 1.88 -0.58 11.82
C ILE A 124 3.06 -1.55 11.88
N GLY A 125 2.77 -2.84 11.98
CA GLY A 125 3.74 -3.91 12.04
C GLY A 125 4.22 -4.32 10.65
N TYR A 126 5.49 -4.72 10.59
CA TYR A 126 6.09 -5.31 9.41
C TYR A 126 5.57 -6.75 9.23
N ASN A 127 4.85 -7.01 8.14
CA ASN A 127 4.47 -8.36 7.75
C ASN A 127 5.14 -8.70 6.40
N ASN A 128 6.02 -9.70 6.41
CA ASN A 128 6.74 -10.19 5.23
C ASN A 128 5.81 -10.71 4.12
N ASN A 129 4.54 -11.02 4.43
CA ASN A 129 3.53 -11.44 3.45
C ASN A 129 2.82 -10.27 2.75
N CYS A 130 2.89 -9.03 3.27
CA CYS A 130 2.51 -7.86 2.51
C CYS A 130 3.68 -7.54 1.57
N ARG A 131 3.70 -8.22 0.42
CA ARG A 131 4.66 -8.00 -0.65
C ARG A 131 4.70 -6.51 -0.99
N GLN A 132 5.73 -5.84 -0.50
CA GLN A 132 6.52 -4.93 -1.31
C GLN A 132 5.72 -3.85 -2.04
N TYR A 133 5.10 -2.94 -1.29
CA TYR A 133 4.84 -1.60 -1.82
C TYR A 133 6.04 -0.70 -1.54
N ASP A 134 7.16 -1.03 -2.18
CA ASP A 134 8.21 -0.07 -2.46
C ASP A 134 7.61 0.89 -3.51
N ASN A 135 7.12 2.03 -3.06
CA ASN A 135 6.60 3.07 -3.92
C ASN A 135 7.78 3.79 -4.58
N HIS A 136 8.48 3.11 -5.49
CA HIS A 136 9.23 3.77 -6.53
C HIS A 136 8.22 4.36 -7.53
N ARG A 137 7.57 5.46 -7.14
CA ARG A 137 7.07 6.45 -8.09
C ARG A 137 8.29 7.12 -8.75
N GLN A 138 8.99 6.37 -9.59
CA GLN A 138 9.80 6.97 -10.63
C GLN A 138 8.82 7.46 -11.69
N TYR A 139 8.48 8.75 -11.58
CA TYR A 139 8.07 9.52 -12.74
C TYR A 139 9.20 9.43 -13.76
N ASP A 140 9.18 8.40 -14.61
CA ASP A 140 10.05 8.35 -15.78
C ASP A 140 9.45 9.28 -16.83
N ASN A 141 9.70 10.57 -16.62
CA ASN A 141 9.52 11.63 -17.59
C ASN A 141 10.62 11.48 -18.65
N ARG A 142 10.58 10.39 -19.43
CA ARG A 142 11.40 10.30 -20.65
C ARG A 142 10.69 11.09 -21.73
N ARG A 143 10.92 12.40 -21.66
CA ARG A 143 10.86 13.30 -22.80
C ARG A 143 11.62 12.63 -23.94
N GLN A 144 10.85 12.24 -24.95
CA GLN A 144 11.29 11.88 -26.27
C GLN A 144 12.09 13.08 -26.82
N TYR A 145 13.41 13.02 -26.71
CA TYR A 145 14.30 13.87 -27.49
C TYR A 145 14.88 13.00 -28.58
N ASP A 146 14.21 13.06 -29.73
CA ASP A 146 14.85 12.84 -31.01
C ASP A 146 16.06 13.78 -31.10
N ASN A 147 17.24 13.22 -31.41
CA ASN A 147 18.26 13.87 -32.24
C ASN A 147 19.43 12.92 -32.54
N HIS A 148 19.39 12.41 -33.76
CA HIS A 148 20.46 12.38 -34.77
C HIS A 148 21.88 11.83 -34.52
N ARG A 149 22.29 11.07 -35.56
CA ARG A 149 23.63 10.93 -36.19
C ARG A 149 24.66 10.06 -35.48
N GLU A 150 25.47 9.24 -36.14
CA GLU A 150 25.62 8.81 -37.54
C GLU A 150 26.61 7.62 -37.51
N ASN A 151 26.37 6.64 -38.38
CA ASN A 151 27.38 5.92 -39.18
C ASN A 151 28.50 5.10 -38.48
N LYS A 152 28.48 3.77 -38.69
CA LYS A 152 29.50 3.06 -39.49
C LYS A 152 29.10 1.61 -39.75
N GLY A 153 29.06 1.28 -41.05
CA GLY A 153 28.59 0.03 -41.61
C GLY A 153 29.49 -1.19 -41.37
N ARG A 154 28.96 -2.33 -41.84
CA ARG A 154 29.70 -3.36 -42.58
C ARG A 154 28.70 -4.28 -43.27
N ASP A 155 28.70 -4.17 -44.60
CA ASP A 155 28.18 -5.13 -45.56
C ASP A 155 28.58 -6.57 -45.24
N HIS A 156 27.65 -7.49 -45.49
CA HIS A 156 27.95 -8.75 -46.18
C HIS A 156 26.67 -9.22 -46.89
N GLY A 157 26.72 -9.25 -48.22
CA GLY A 157 25.59 -9.60 -49.06
C GLY A 157 25.51 -11.07 -49.47
N ASN A 158 24.43 -11.30 -50.22
CA ASN A 158 24.26 -12.25 -51.33
C ASN A 158 23.69 -13.64 -51.00
N LYS A 159 22.41 -13.88 -51.35
CA LYS A 159 22.01 -14.48 -52.65
C LYS A 159 20.50 -14.72 -52.66
N GLY A 160 19.84 -14.23 -53.70
CA GLY A 160 18.41 -14.40 -53.93
C GLY A 160 18.02 -15.80 -54.41
N ARG A 161 16.70 -15.98 -54.55
CA ARG A 161 16.03 -16.66 -55.66
C ARG A 161 14.52 -16.46 -55.53
N ASP A 162 13.99 -15.69 -56.46
CA ASP A 162 12.61 -15.76 -56.92
C ASP A 162 12.22 -17.20 -57.23
N HIS A 163 11.00 -17.59 -56.85
CA HIS A 163 10.17 -18.48 -57.65
C HIS A 163 8.70 -18.20 -57.31
N GLY A 164 8.03 -17.51 -58.23
CA GLY A 164 6.58 -17.60 -58.36
C GLY A 164 6.19 -18.96 -58.92
N ASN A 165 5.01 -19.43 -58.54
CA ASN A 165 4.16 -20.25 -59.41
C ASN A 165 2.72 -20.14 -58.93
N GLY A 166 1.87 -19.57 -59.78
CA GLY A 166 0.43 -19.71 -59.69
C GLY A 166 -0.04 -21.03 -60.30
N HIS A 167 -1.20 -21.48 -59.82
CA HIS A 167 -2.26 -22.27 -60.45
C HIS A 167 -3.42 -22.16 -59.44
N GLY A 168 -4.66 -21.81 -59.76
CA GLY A 168 -5.43 -22.13 -60.96
C GLY A 168 -6.60 -23.01 -60.53
N ASN A 169 -7.73 -22.35 -60.23
CA ASN A 169 -9.14 -22.73 -60.37
C ASN A 169 -9.71 -24.15 -60.07
N ASP A 170 -10.97 -24.05 -59.61
CA ASP A 170 -12.15 -24.87 -59.90
C ASP A 170 -12.71 -25.80 -58.81
N ARG A 171 -13.88 -25.35 -58.32
CA ARG A 171 -15.20 -26.04 -58.19
C ARG A 171 -15.24 -27.44 -57.58
N ASP A 172 -15.98 -27.56 -56.48
CA ASP A 172 -17.37 -28.06 -56.46
C ASP A 172 -18.17 -27.38 -55.34
#